data_AF-A0A815BVV1-F1
#
_entry.id   AF-A0A815BVV1-F1
#
_cell.length_a   1.000
_cell.length_b   1.000
_cell.length_c   1.000
_cell.angle_alpha   90.00
_cell.angle_beta   90.00
_cell.angle_gamma   90.00
#
_symmetry.space_group_name_H-M   'P 1'
#
loop_
_entity.id
_entity.type
_entity.pdbx_description
1 polymer ?
#
loop_
_entity_poly.entity_id
_entity_poly.type
_entity_poly.pdbx_seq_one_letter_code
_entity_poly.pdbx_strand_id
1 'polypeptide(L)'
;MYQNIPVTNNDTIWCRSKVYFATVAMVCALYANTFQALHRFCRIIYYTRLFFHRNIYLYSFGILIQIFLSILQPLSVLVTGVYQYEDYHCQMSLTNWRGTILGAFLIWLSPITIIVIIYACTLSYIRHYSITFTVLQHTRIKRDFTVIKRIV
;
A
#
# COMPACT_ATOMS: atom_id res chain seq x y z
N MET A 1 -4.32 -10.25 -43.03
CA MET A 1 -3.08 -9.52 -43.36
C MET A 1 -3.21 -8.14 -42.73
N TYR A 2 -2.77 -7.97 -41.48
CA TYR A 2 -2.89 -6.68 -40.80
C TYR A 2 -1.79 -5.76 -41.33
N GLN A 3 -2.20 -4.64 -41.92
CA GLN A 3 -1.30 -3.58 -42.36
C GLN A 3 -0.53 -3.04 -41.15
N ASN A 4 0.80 -3.13 -41.20
CA ASN A 4 1.69 -2.48 -40.24
C ASN A 4 1.60 -0.96 -40.44
N ILE A 5 0.61 -0.35 -39.79
CA ILE A 5 0.55 1.12 -39.66
C ILE A 5 1.81 1.52 -38.87
N PRO A 6 2.65 2.43 -39.38
CA PRO A 6 3.84 2.87 -38.66
C PRO A 6 3.39 3.53 -37.36
N VAL A 7 3.75 2.92 -36.24
CA VAL A 7 3.51 3.46 -34.90
C VAL A 7 4.21 4.81 -34.82
N THR A 8 3.45 5.88 -34.61
CA THR A 8 4.04 7.21 -34.48
C THR A 8 4.64 7.35 -33.08
N ASN A 9 5.70 8.15 -32.96
CA ASN A 9 6.39 8.36 -31.68
C ASN A 9 5.49 8.97 -30.57
N ASN A 10 4.34 9.55 -30.95
CA ASN A 10 3.34 10.05 -30.00
C ASN A 10 2.50 8.92 -29.38
N ASP A 11 2.23 7.85 -30.13
CA ASP A 11 1.43 6.71 -29.66
C ASP A 11 2.17 5.94 -28.56
N THR A 12 3.49 5.79 -28.70
CA THR A 12 4.36 5.13 -27.72
C THR A 12 4.48 5.92 -26.41
N ILE A 13 4.59 7.25 -26.47
CA ILE A 13 4.64 8.10 -25.27
C ILE A 13 3.30 8.02 -24.52
N TRP A 14 2.18 8.13 -25.25
CA TRP A 14 0.86 8.05 -24.64
C TRP A 14 0.60 6.71 -23.96
N CYS A 15 0.92 5.59 -24.62
CA CYS A 15 0.80 4.26 -24.02
C CYS A 15 1.62 4.14 -22.72
N ARG A 16 2.88 4.60 -22.74
CA ARG A 16 3.77 4.55 -21.57
C ARG A 16 3.22 5.35 -20.40
N SER A 17 2.76 6.58 -20.65
CA SER A 17 2.15 7.42 -19.61
C SER A 17 0.88 6.79 -19.04
N LYS A 18 0.01 6.23 -19.88
CA LYS A 18 -1.22 5.56 -19.44
C LYS A 18 -0.92 4.39 -18.50
N VAL A 19 0.00 3.50 -18.88
CA VAL A 19 0.40 2.35 -18.04
C VAL A 19 1.06 2.82 -16.75
N TYR A 20 1.89 3.86 -16.81
CA TYR A 20 2.52 4.45 -15.65
C TYR A 20 1.50 4.94 -14.61
N PHE A 21 0.55 5.79 -15.01
CA PHE A 21 -0.44 6.34 -14.08
C PHE A 21 -1.38 5.26 -13.53
N ALA A 22 -1.77 4.28 -14.35
CA ALA A 22 -2.54 3.13 -13.88
C ALA A 22 -1.79 2.33 -12.81
N THR A 23 -0.48 2.10 -13.02
CA THR A 23 0.37 1.37 -12.08
C THR A 23 0.58 2.17 -10.79
N VAL A 24 0.86 3.48 -10.88
CA VAL A 24 0.98 4.36 -9.71
C VAL A 24 -0.30 4.33 -8.88
N ALA A 25 -1.48 4.43 -9.49
CA ALA A 25 -2.75 4.38 -8.78
C ALA A 25 -2.96 3.05 -8.04
N MET A 26 -2.64 1.93 -8.69
CA MET A 26 -2.73 0.59 -8.09
C MET A 26 -1.75 0.42 -6.92
N VAL A 27 -0.49 0.83 -7.09
CA VAL A 27 0.55 0.80 -6.04
C VAL A 27 0.12 1.68 -4.86
N CYS A 28 -0.36 2.90 -5.12
CA CYS A 28 -0.91 3.78 -4.09
C CYS A 28 -2.01 3.09 -3.28
N ALA A 29 -2.96 2.42 -3.92
CA ALA A 29 -4.03 1.72 -3.21
C ALA A 29 -3.50 0.57 -2.33
N LEU A 30 -2.55 -0.22 -2.82
CA LEU A 30 -1.93 -1.31 -2.05
C LEU A 30 -1.14 -0.79 -0.85
N TYR A 31 -0.29 0.20 -1.06
CA TYR A 31 0.52 0.78 0.01
C TYR A 31 -0.32 1.54 1.03
N ALA A 32 -1.47 2.11 0.65
CA ALA A 32 -2.39 2.73 1.60
C ALA A 32 -2.91 1.71 2.61
N ASN A 33 -3.25 0.49 2.15
CA ASN A 33 -3.64 -0.60 3.03
C ASN A 33 -2.50 -1.04 3.96
N THR A 34 -1.27 -1.11 3.44
CA THR A 34 -0.08 -1.44 4.24
C THR A 34 0.18 -0.40 5.33
N PHE A 35 0.12 0.89 4.99
CA PHE A 35 0.28 1.98 5.96
C PHE A 35 -0.84 1.99 7.00
N GLN A 36 -2.08 1.72 6.58
CA GLN A 36 -3.19 1.61 7.51
C GLN A 36 -2.99 0.44 8.49
N ALA A 37 -2.52 -0.71 8.01
CA ALA A 37 -2.19 -1.86 8.85
C ALA A 37 -1.06 -1.53 9.84
N LEU A 38 0.01 -0.87 9.38
CA LEU A 38 1.13 -0.45 10.23
C LEU A 38 0.68 0.55 11.31
N HIS A 39 -0.13 1.53 10.94
CA HIS A 39 -0.66 2.50 11.90
C HIS A 39 -1.54 1.82 12.97
N ARG A 40 -2.38 0.85 12.58
CA ARG A 40 -3.16 0.04 13.53
C ARG A 40 -2.25 -0.78 14.45
N PHE A 41 -1.20 -1.38 13.91
CA PHE A 41 -0.22 -2.13 14.69
C PHE A 41 0.49 -1.25 15.73
N CYS A 42 1.00 -0.08 15.34
CA CYS A 42 1.63 0.85 16.27
C CYS A 42 0.66 1.30 17.37
N ARG A 43 -0.61 1.53 17.03
CA ARG A 43 -1.67 1.85 18.00
C ARG A 43 -1.98 0.73 18.99
N ILE A 44 -1.84 -0.53 18.57
CA ILE A 44 -2.05 -1.72 19.41
C ILE A 44 -0.88 -1.92 20.37
N ILE A 45 0.36 -1.88 19.86
CA ILE A 45 1.56 -2.09 20.67
C ILE A 45 1.80 -0.93 21.63
N TYR A 46 1.69 0.32 21.16
CA TYR A 46 2.00 1.52 21.93
C TYR A 46 0.75 2.21 22.48
N TYR A 47 -0.22 1.43 22.99
CA TYR A 47 -1.50 1.95 23.48
C TYR A 47 -1.38 2.98 24.62
N THR A 48 -0.27 2.98 25.36
CA THR A 48 0.00 3.92 26.46
C THR A 48 0.53 5.28 25.99
N ARG A 49 1.09 5.36 24.78
CA ARG A 49 1.74 6.57 24.26
C ARG A 49 0.74 7.38 23.44
N LEU A 50 0.20 8.44 24.05
CA LEU A 50 -0.73 9.41 23.42
C LEU A 50 -0.23 9.96 22.07
N PHE A 51 1.09 10.05 21.89
CA PHE A 51 1.74 10.48 20.66
C PHE A 51 1.24 9.69 19.43
N PHE A 52 1.17 8.36 19.50
CA PHE A 52 0.71 7.55 18.36
C PHE A 52 -0.80 7.59 18.11
N HIS A 53 -1.59 8.13 19.04
CA HIS A 53 -3.05 8.23 18.90
C HIS A 53 -3.52 9.61 18.43
N ARG A 54 -2.87 10.69 18.87
CA ARG A 54 -3.30 12.07 18.55
C ARG A 54 -2.44 12.77 17.51
N ASN A 55 -1.29 12.20 17.14
CA ASN A 55 -0.40 12.88 16.21
C ASN A 55 -0.80 12.65 14.74
N ILE A 56 -1.68 13.53 14.24
CA ILE A 56 -2.08 13.55 12.84
C ILE A 56 -0.89 13.77 11.89
N TYR A 57 0.14 14.50 12.33
CA TYR A 57 1.32 14.79 11.50
C TYR A 57 2.11 13.52 11.17
N LEU A 58 2.18 12.55 12.07
CA LEU A 58 2.85 11.28 11.81
C LEU A 58 2.11 10.46 10.74
N TYR A 59 0.77 10.50 10.77
CA TYR A 59 -0.06 9.86 9.76
C TYR A 59 0.07 10.56 8.40
N SER A 60 -0.02 11.89 8.37
CA SER A 60 0.15 12.69 7.15
C SER A 60 1.56 12.52 6.55
N PHE A 61 2.61 12.50 7.38
CA PHE A 61 3.97 12.25 6.93
C PHE A 61 4.12 10.85 6.33
N GLY A 62 3.49 9.84 6.93
CA GLY A 62 3.43 8.49 6.38
C GLY A 62 2.79 8.45 4.99
N ILE A 63 1.68 9.18 4.79
CA ILE A 63 1.02 9.29 3.48
C ILE A 63 1.95 9.95 2.44
N LEU A 64 2.69 11.00 2.82
CA LEU A 64 3.64 11.64 1.91
C LEU A 64 4.75 10.67 1.48
N ILE A 65 5.32 9.90 2.41
CA ILE A 65 6.29 8.85 2.10
C ILE A 65 5.67 7.80 1.19
N GLN A 66 4.45 7.37 1.47
CA GLN A 66 3.73 6.39 0.67
C GLN A 66 3.56 6.84 -0.78
N ILE A 67 3.10 8.07 -0.99
CA ILE A 67 2.93 8.65 -2.33
C ILE A 67 4.29 8.71 -3.03
N PHE A 68 5.32 9.18 -2.35
CA PHE A 68 6.68 9.25 -2.92
C PHE A 68 7.18 7.87 -3.37
N LEU A 69 7.06 6.85 -2.53
CA LEU A 69 7.45 5.48 -2.88
C LEU A 69 6.61 4.92 -4.03
N SER A 70 5.31 5.21 -4.05
CA SER A 70 4.37 4.72 -5.08
C SER A 70 4.63 5.33 -6.45
N ILE A 71 5.16 6.56 -6.51
CA ILE A 71 5.58 7.23 -7.74
C ILE A 71 6.96 6.70 -8.19
N LEU A 72 7.87 6.48 -7.24
CA LEU A 72 9.26 6.11 -7.52
C LEU A 72 9.41 4.66 -8.05
N GLN A 73 8.66 3.71 -7.50
CA GLN A 73 8.71 2.30 -7.92
C GLN A 73 8.41 2.08 -9.41
N PRO A 74 7.28 2.54 -9.96
CA PRO A 74 7.00 2.39 -11.39
C PRO A 74 7.91 3.28 -12.25
N LEU A 75 8.52 4.33 -11.68
CA LEU A 75 9.46 5.19 -12.41
C LEU A 75 10.78 4.47 -12.70
N SER A 76 11.35 3.75 -11.74
CA SER A 76 12.60 2.99 -11.96
C SER A 76 12.42 1.91 -13.03
N VAL A 77 11.25 1.28 -13.02
CA VAL A 77 10.75 0.35 -14.03
C VAL A 77 10.68 1.00 -15.42
N LEU A 78 10.23 2.26 -15.52
CA LEU A 78 10.08 2.98 -16.78
C LEU A 78 11.41 3.50 -17.34
N VAL A 79 12.29 4.00 -16.46
CA VAL A 79 13.60 4.60 -16.84
C VAL A 79 14.59 3.55 -17.31
N THR A 80 14.58 2.37 -16.70
CA THR A 80 15.52 1.29 -17.05
C THR A 80 15.27 0.68 -18.44
N GLY A 81 14.16 1.05 -19.10
CA GLY A 81 13.81 0.54 -20.43
C GLY A 81 13.59 -0.96 -20.46
N VAL A 82 13.49 -1.60 -19.29
CA VAL A 82 13.40 -3.05 -19.16
C VAL A 82 12.08 -3.51 -19.77
N TYR A 83 10.99 -2.76 -19.64
CA TYR A 83 9.70 -3.20 -20.15
C TYR A 83 9.50 -2.91 -21.64
N GLN A 84 9.16 -3.96 -22.36
CA GLN A 84 8.64 -3.87 -23.71
C GLN A 84 7.13 -3.63 -23.64
N TYR A 85 6.62 -2.77 -24.49
CA TYR A 85 5.19 -2.47 -24.58
C TYR A 85 4.67 -2.99 -25.91
N GLU A 86 3.48 -3.55 -25.90
CA GLU A 86 2.74 -3.84 -27.12
C GLU A 86 1.96 -2.60 -27.52
N ASP A 87 2.41 -1.96 -28.60
CA ASP A 87 1.88 -0.66 -29.05
C ASP A 87 0.40 -0.74 -29.44
N TYR A 88 -0.08 -1.89 -29.94
CA TYR A 88 -1.46 -2.06 -30.37
C TYR A 88 -2.48 -2.05 -29.23
N HIS A 89 -2.10 -2.58 -28.05
CA HIS A 89 -2.98 -2.66 -26.88
C HIS A 89 -2.56 -1.71 -25.74
N CYS A 90 -1.48 -0.95 -25.91
CA CYS A 90 -0.83 -0.18 -24.85
C CYS A 90 -0.69 -0.99 -23.54
N GLN A 91 -0.27 -2.24 -23.67
CA GLN A 91 -0.08 -3.14 -22.53
C GLN A 91 1.39 -3.52 -22.38
N MET A 92 1.76 -3.89 -21.17
CA MET A 92 3.11 -4.37 -20.88
C MET A 92 3.26 -5.76 -21.51
N SER A 93 4.27 -5.94 -22.37
CA SER A 93 4.52 -7.22 -23.01
C SER A 93 5.05 -8.22 -21.98
N LEU A 94 4.40 -9.38 -21.89
CA LEU A 94 4.77 -10.46 -20.97
C LEU A 94 6.02 -11.23 -21.44
N THR A 95 6.53 -10.95 -22.64
CA THR A 95 7.73 -11.58 -23.21
C THR A 95 8.98 -11.28 -22.38
N ASN A 96 9.06 -10.10 -21.76
CA ASN A 96 10.14 -9.80 -20.84
C ASN A 96 9.84 -10.31 -19.43
N TRP A 97 10.18 -11.57 -19.21
CA TRP A 97 10.02 -12.23 -17.91
C TRP A 97 10.78 -11.52 -16.78
N ARG A 98 11.95 -10.92 -17.04
CA ARG A 98 12.75 -10.23 -15.99
C ARG A 98 12.03 -9.01 -15.45
N GLY A 99 11.53 -8.16 -16.35
CA GLY A 99 10.72 -7.01 -15.99
C GLY A 99 9.46 -7.44 -15.27
N THR A 100 8.74 -8.41 -15.83
CA THR A 100 7.48 -8.92 -15.26
C THR A 100 7.67 -9.46 -13.84
N ILE A 101 8.71 -10.25 -13.57
CA ILE A 101 9.00 -10.77 -12.22
C ILE A 101 9.38 -9.64 -11.26
N LEU A 102 10.23 -8.70 -11.69
CA LEU A 102 10.64 -7.58 -10.86
C LEU A 102 9.43 -6.70 -10.48
N GLY A 103 8.56 -6.42 -11.46
CA GLY A 103 7.32 -5.69 -11.26
C GLY A 103 6.37 -6.44 -10.31
N ALA A 104 6.14 -7.73 -10.54
CA ALA A 104 5.32 -8.55 -9.65
C ALA A 104 5.86 -8.57 -8.22
N PHE A 105 7.19 -8.63 -8.05
CA PHE A 105 7.81 -8.64 -6.73
C PHE A 105 7.64 -7.30 -6.00
N LEU A 106 8.00 -6.19 -6.66
CA LEU A 106 7.99 -4.86 -6.05
C LEU A 106 6.58 -4.27 -5.88
N ILE A 107 5.66 -4.58 -6.79
CA ILE A 107 4.32 -4.00 -6.78
C ILE A 107 3.35 -4.83 -5.95
N TRP A 108 3.45 -6.17 -6.01
CA TRP A 108 2.47 -7.05 -5.37
C TRP A 108 3.02 -7.78 -4.16
N LEU A 109 4.12 -8.54 -4.32
CA LEU A 109 4.62 -9.40 -3.26
C LEU A 109 5.14 -8.59 -2.06
N SER A 110 5.85 -7.49 -2.27
CA SER A 110 6.38 -6.70 -1.14
C SER A 110 5.29 -6.07 -0.25
N PRO A 111 4.26 -5.34 -0.75
CA PRO A 111 3.23 -4.81 0.15
C PRO A 111 2.42 -5.93 0.82
N ILE A 112 2.11 -7.03 0.11
CA ILE A 112 1.36 -8.16 0.68
C ILE A 112 2.16 -8.84 1.79
N THR A 113 3.44 -9.14 1.58
CA THR A 113 4.28 -9.76 2.59
C THR A 113 4.42 -8.86 3.82
N ILE A 114 4.60 -7.55 3.64
CA ILE A 114 4.63 -6.60 4.76
C ILE A 114 3.30 -6.63 5.53
N ILE A 115 2.15 -6.61 4.85
CA ILE A 115 0.84 -6.71 5.50
C ILE A 115 0.73 -7.99 6.31
N VAL A 116 1.07 -9.14 5.72
CA VAL A 116 1.01 -10.45 6.39
C VAL A 116 1.89 -10.47 7.63
N ILE A 117 3.12 -9.96 7.54
CA ILE A 117 4.05 -9.86 8.68
C ILE A 117 3.45 -8.97 9.77
N ILE A 118 2.93 -7.79 9.43
CA ILE A 118 2.31 -6.88 10.40
C ILE A 118 1.16 -7.58 11.13
N TYR A 119 0.27 -8.27 10.41
CA TYR A 119 -0.85 -8.98 11.01
C TYR A 119 -0.41 -10.16 11.87
N ALA A 120 0.59 -10.94 11.43
CA ALA A 120 1.16 -12.02 12.20
C ALA A 120 1.77 -11.50 13.52
N CYS A 121 2.56 -10.42 13.46
CA CYS A 121 3.11 -9.77 14.65
C CYS A 121 2.00 -9.22 15.57
N THR A 122 0.96 -8.60 15.00
CA THR A 122 -0.19 -8.09 15.76
C THR A 122 -0.89 -9.22 16.52
N LEU A 123 -1.16 -10.34 15.86
CA LEU A 123 -1.81 -11.50 16.45
C LEU A 123 -0.94 -12.13 17.55
N SER A 124 0.35 -12.29 17.31
CA SER A 124 1.30 -12.80 18.30
C SER A 124 1.35 -11.91 19.55
N TYR A 125 1.36 -10.58 19.36
CA TYR A 125 1.31 -9.63 20.47
C TYR A 125 -0.01 -9.74 21.26
N ILE A 126 -1.15 -9.79 20.58
CA ILE A 126 -2.46 -9.93 21.25
C ILE A 126 -2.55 -11.24 22.04
N ARG A 127 -2.05 -12.35 21.49
CA ARG A 127 -2.04 -13.65 22.19
C ARG A 127 -1.20 -13.60 23.46
N HIS A 128 -0.01 -13.01 23.38
CA HIS A 128 0.91 -12.92 24.52
C HIS A 128 0.40 -11.98 25.64
N TYR A 129 -0.35 -10.93 25.28
CA TYR A 129 -0.87 -9.92 26.23
C TYR A 129 -2.40 -9.96 26.38
N SER A 130 -3.01 -11.13 26.14
CA SER A 130 -4.47 -11.31 26.08
C SER A 130 -5.21 -10.88 27.35
N ILE A 131 -4.63 -11.12 28.54
CA ILE A 131 -5.19 -10.71 29.84
C ILE A 131 -5.24 -9.18 29.93
N THR A 132 -4.13 -8.50 29.65
CA THR A 132 -4.04 -7.04 29.67
C THR A 132 -4.97 -6.40 28.63
N PHE A 133 -5.10 -7.02 27.46
CA PHE A 133 -5.96 -6.54 26.38
C PHE A 133 -7.46 -6.65 26.75
N THR A 134 -7.86 -7.76 27.39
CA THR A 134 -9.23 -7.96 27.88
C THR A 134 -9.60 -6.90 28.92
N VAL A 135 -8.69 -6.60 29.86
CA VAL A 135 -8.89 -5.55 30.88
C VAL A 135 -9.01 -4.16 30.24
N LEU A 136 -8.19 -3.85 29.24
CA LEU A 136 -8.23 -2.57 28.51
C LEU A 136 -9.49 -2.42 27.64
N GLN A 137 -9.94 -3.49 26.97
CA GLN A 137 -11.20 -3.47 26.23
C GLN A 137 -12.38 -3.28 27.17
N HIS A 138 -12.40 -3.99 28.31
CA HIS A 138 -13.48 -3.86 29.29
C HIS A 138 -13.56 -2.43 29.87
N THR A 139 -12.43 -1.76 30.09
CA THR A 139 -12.40 -0.36 30.55
C THR A 139 -12.84 0.64 29.49
N ARG A 140 -12.50 0.42 28.20
CA ARG A 140 -13.01 1.26 27.09
C ARG A 140 -14.52 1.10 26.90
N ILE A 141 -15.01 -0.14 26.84
CA ILE A 141 -16.44 -0.45 26.71
C ILE A 141 -17.22 0.17 27.88
N LYS A 142 -16.74 0.06 29.12
CA LYS A 142 -17.36 0.73 30.28
C LYS A 142 -17.46 2.25 30.08
N ARG A 143 -16.42 2.89 29.54
CA ARG A 143 -16.42 4.33 29.27
C ARG A 143 -17.47 4.71 28.25
N ASP A 144 -17.55 3.98 27.14
CA ASP A 144 -18.51 4.23 26.07
C ASP A 144 -19.95 4.06 26.56
N PHE A 145 -20.23 3.00 27.34
CA PHE A 145 -21.53 2.82 28.00
C PHE A 145 -21.86 3.93 29.01
N THR A 146 -20.87 4.44 29.74
CA THR A 146 -21.10 5.55 30.69
C THR A 146 -21.46 6.84 29.98
N VAL A 147 -20.91 7.09 28.79
CA VAL A 147 -21.27 8.22 27.94
C VAL A 147 -22.67 8.06 27.38
N ILE A 148 -23.02 6.88 26.86
CA ILE A 148 -24.38 6.59 26.36
C ILE A 148 -25.42 6.77 27.47
N LYS A 149 -25.14 6.29 28.68
CA LYS A 149 -26.02 6.44 29.85
C LYS A 149 -26.18 7.90 30.36
N ARG A 150 -25.35 8.84 29.89
CA ARG A 150 -25.52 10.28 30.18
C ARG A 150 -26.33 11.00 29.11
N ILE A 151 -26.49 10.40 27.94
CA ILE A 151 -27.21 10.97 26.79
C ILE A 151 -28.66 10.50 26.79
N VAL A 152 -28.91 9.27 27.26
CA VAL A 152 -30.24 8.68 27.49
C VAL A 152 -30.66 8.93 28.93
#